data_AF-A0A5P2X7K0-F1
#
_entry.id   AF-A0A5P2X7K0-F1
#
_cell.length_a   1.000
_cell.length_b   1.000
_cell.length_c   1.000
_cell.angle_alpha   90.00
_cell.angle_beta   90.00
_cell.angle_gamma   90.00
#
_symmetry.space_group_name_H-M   'P 1'
#
loop_
_entity.id
_entity.type
_entity.pdbx_description
1 polymer ?
#
loop_
_entity_poly.entity_id
_entity_poly.type
_entity_poly.pdbx_seq_one_letter_code
_entity_poly.pdbx_strand_id
1 'polypeptide(L)'
;MFDRHAFAARRITLDLSVEELADEMVVAPSTIYRWESGETTPSLRMLVQASRHLCAPLLSLMTGDDTEQRRKATAVDALIREDAPAS
;
A
#
# COMPACT_ATOMS: atom_id res chain seq x y z
N MET A 1 4.11 -12.06 2.50
CA MET A 1 4.44 -10.98 1.54
C MET A 1 3.14 -10.24 1.26
N PHE A 2 2.85 -9.26 2.10
CA PHE A 2 1.66 -8.43 2.07
C PHE A 2 1.98 -7.17 2.85
N ASP A 3 1.76 -6.01 2.24
CA ASP A 3 1.89 -4.74 2.91
C ASP A 3 0.51 -4.19 3.29
N ARG A 4 0.17 -4.32 4.57
CA ARG A 4 -1.11 -3.84 5.11
C ARG A 4 -1.25 -2.33 5.06
N HIS A 5 -0.14 -1.58 5.13
CA HIS A 5 -0.16 -0.13 5.07
C HIS A 5 -0.40 0.36 3.65
N ALA A 6 0.26 -0.25 2.66
CA ALA A 6 0.01 0.05 1.25
C ALA A 6 -1.43 -0.28 0.84
N PHE A 7 -1.96 -1.41 1.32
CA PHE A 7 -3.36 -1.79 1.11
C PHE A 7 -4.32 -0.76 1.70
N ALA A 8 -4.19 -0.45 3.00
CA ALA A 8 -5.08 0.50 3.68
C ALA A 8 -4.98 1.91 3.09
N ALA A 9 -3.77 2.39 2.81
CA ALA A 9 -3.55 3.69 2.20
C ALA A 9 -4.20 3.78 0.82
N ARG A 10 -4.13 2.70 0.02
CA ARG A 10 -4.77 2.68 -1.29
C ARG A 10 -6.29 2.71 -1.19
N ARG A 11 -6.88 1.92 -0.28
CA ARG A 11 -8.33 1.95 0.00
C ARG A 11 -8.79 3.36 0.36
N ILE A 12 -8.08 4.00 1.31
CA ILE A 12 -8.39 5.37 1.76
C ILE A 12 -8.22 6.40 0.62
N THR A 13 -7.21 6.26 -0.23
CA THR A 13 -6.99 7.16 -1.38
C THR A 13 -8.13 7.08 -2.40
N LEU A 14 -8.82 5.94 -2.47
CA LEU A 14 -9.99 5.73 -3.30
C LEU A 14 -11.31 6.12 -2.60
N ASP A 15 -11.24 6.65 -1.37
CA ASP A 15 -12.38 7.00 -0.53
C ASP A 15 -13.35 5.83 -0.27
N LEU A 16 -12.81 4.61 -0.25
CA LEU A 16 -13.58 3.40 0.04
C LEU A 16 -13.64 3.15 1.55
N SER A 17 -14.83 2.97 2.09
CA SER A 17 -15.01 2.37 3.42
C SER A 17 -14.55 0.91 3.44
N VAL A 18 -14.38 0.35 4.64
CA VAL A 18 -14.05 -1.07 4.79
C VAL A 18 -15.20 -1.93 4.29
N GLU A 19 -16.43 -1.51 4.53
CA GLU A 19 -17.67 -2.17 4.16
C GLU A 19 -17.82 -2.21 2.64
N GLU A 20 -17.60 -1.10 1.93
CA GLU A 20 -17.67 -1.04 0.46
C GLU A 20 -16.64 -1.97 -0.20
N LEU A 21 -15.37 -1.94 0.26
CA LEU A 21 -14.35 -2.85 -0.29
C LEU A 21 -14.68 -4.32 0.02
N ALA A 22 -15.19 -4.60 1.22
CA ALA A 22 -15.56 -5.96 1.60
C ALA A 22 -16.71 -6.50 0.74
N ASP A 23 -17.72 -5.66 0.47
CA ASP A 23 -18.85 -6.00 -0.40
C ASP A 23 -18.38 -6.27 -1.84
N GLU A 24 -17.53 -5.40 -2.39
CA GLU A 24 -16.91 -5.61 -3.71
C GLU A 24 -16.07 -6.89 -3.77
N MET A 25 -15.35 -7.20 -2.69
CA MET A 25 -14.52 -8.39 -2.60
C MET A 25 -15.29 -9.66 -2.21
N VAL A 26 -16.58 -9.54 -1.88
CA VAL A 26 -17.44 -10.63 -1.40
C VAL A 26 -16.82 -11.33 -0.19
N VAL A 27 -16.41 -10.54 0.80
CA VAL A 27 -15.88 -11.01 2.10
C VAL A 27 -16.57 -10.29 3.24
N ALA A 28 -16.51 -10.83 4.45
CA ALA A 28 -17.01 -10.09 5.62
C ALA A 28 -16.12 -8.85 5.89
N PRO A 29 -16.66 -7.69 6.31
CA PRO A 29 -15.87 -6.50 6.66
C PRO A 29 -14.75 -6.78 7.67
N SER A 30 -15.01 -7.69 8.63
CA SER A 30 -14.02 -8.16 9.61
C SER A 30 -12.77 -8.78 8.96
N THR A 31 -12.88 -9.32 7.75
CA THR A 31 -11.75 -9.84 6.97
C THR A 31 -10.79 -8.72 6.59
N ILE A 32 -11.32 -7.61 6.07
CA ILE A 32 -10.53 -6.44 5.68
C ILE A 32 -9.90 -5.78 6.92
N TYR A 33 -10.68 -5.59 8.00
CA TYR A 33 -10.14 -5.06 9.26
C TYR A 33 -8.95 -5.89 9.78
N ARG A 34 -9.05 -7.22 9.72
CA ARG A 34 -7.97 -8.13 10.14
C ARG A 34 -6.74 -8.07 9.24
N TRP A 35 -6.90 -7.79 7.95
CA TRP A 35 -5.77 -7.57 7.05
C TRP A 35 -5.08 -6.25 7.36
N GLU A 36 -5.84 -5.16 7.51
CA GLU A 36 -5.29 -3.82 7.78
C GLU A 36 -4.64 -3.71 9.17
N SER A 37 -5.17 -4.41 10.16
CA SER A 37 -4.57 -4.50 11.51
C SER A 37 -3.32 -5.38 11.54
N GLY A 38 -3.18 -6.30 10.57
CA GLY A 38 -2.11 -7.29 10.53
C GLY A 38 -2.40 -8.55 11.36
N GLU A 39 -3.62 -8.72 11.88
CA GLU A 39 -4.06 -9.94 12.57
C GLU A 39 -4.02 -11.16 11.64
N THR A 40 -4.38 -10.97 10.36
CA THR A 40 -4.27 -12.01 9.33
C THR A 40 -3.72 -11.43 8.03
N THR A 41 -3.35 -12.31 7.11
CA THR A 41 -2.88 -11.90 5.77
C THR A 41 -3.79 -12.49 4.70
N PRO A 42 -4.07 -11.75 3.61
CA PRO A 42 -4.84 -12.26 2.49
C PRO A 42 -4.08 -13.38 1.77
N SER A 43 -4.82 -14.32 1.19
CA SER A 43 -4.23 -15.27 0.24
C SER A 43 -3.80 -14.55 -1.04
N LEU A 44 -2.92 -15.18 -1.83
CA LEU A 44 -2.51 -14.62 -3.14
C LEU A 44 -3.72 -14.37 -4.07
N ARG A 45 -4.71 -15.27 -4.06
CA ARG A 45 -5.96 -15.07 -4.81
C ARG A 45 -6.68 -13.79 -4.37
N MET A 46 -6.78 -13.56 -3.06
CA MET A 46 -7.40 -12.35 -2.51
C MET A 46 -6.59 -11.09 -2.83
N LEU A 47 -5.27 -11.17 -2.85
CA LEU A 47 -4.42 -10.04 -3.27
C LEU A 47 -4.62 -9.70 -4.75
N VAL A 48 -4.73 -10.70 -5.64
CA VAL A 48 -5.04 -10.48 -7.06
C VAL A 48 -6.44 -9.86 -7.24
N GLN A 49 -7.39 -10.24 -6.39
CA GLN A 49 -8.71 -9.62 -6.41
C GLN A 49 -8.66 -8.18 -5.90
N ALA A 50 -8.03 -7.94 -4.76
CA ALA A 50 -7.82 -6.61 -4.19
C ALA A 50 -7.10 -5.67 -5.17
N SER A 51 -6.10 -6.15 -5.91
CA SER A 51 -5.37 -5.32 -6.88
C SER A 51 -6.28 -4.76 -7.98
N ARG A 52 -7.35 -5.48 -8.34
CA ARG A 52 -8.36 -5.02 -9.32
C ARG A 52 -9.27 -3.96 -8.73
N HIS A 53 -9.84 -4.20 -7.55
CA HIS A 53 -10.75 -3.26 -6.87
C HIS A 53 -10.02 -1.98 -6.43
N LEU A 54 -8.81 -2.14 -5.91
CA LEU A 54 -7.95 -1.03 -5.48
C LEU A 54 -7.22 -0.35 -6.64
N CYS A 55 -7.48 -0.77 -7.90
CA CYS A 55 -6.86 -0.20 -9.10
C CYS A 55 -5.34 0.02 -8.92
N ALA A 56 -4.63 -0.99 -8.41
CA ALA A 56 -3.23 -0.91 -8.02
C ALA A 56 -2.47 -2.13 -8.55
N PRO A 57 -1.19 -1.99 -8.93
CA PRO A 57 -0.36 -3.14 -9.25
C PRO A 57 -0.29 -4.11 -8.07
N LEU A 58 -0.40 -5.42 -8.34
CA LEU A 58 -0.30 -6.46 -7.31
C LEU A 58 0.98 -6.32 -6.47
N LEU A 59 2.09 -6.01 -7.13
CA LEU A 59 3.39 -5.88 -6.47
C LEU A 59 3.38 -4.77 -5.42
N SER A 60 2.72 -3.64 -5.68
CA SER A 60 2.60 -2.53 -4.73
C SER A 60 1.80 -2.88 -3.46
N LEU A 61 0.96 -3.93 -3.50
CA LEU A 61 0.26 -4.47 -2.31
C LEU A 61 1.07 -5.55 -1.57
N MET A 62 2.11 -6.10 -2.21
CA MET A 62 2.91 -7.22 -1.69
C MET A 62 4.23 -6.76 -1.09
N THR A 63 4.88 -5.84 -1.78
CA THR A 63 6.08 -5.15 -1.37
C THR A 63 5.63 -3.72 -1.17
N GLY A 64 5.65 -3.24 0.07
CA GLY A 64 5.45 -1.83 0.34
C GLY A 64 6.24 -1.04 -0.67
N ASP A 65 5.53 -0.29 -1.51
CA ASP A 65 6.19 0.73 -2.28
C ASP A 65 6.61 1.76 -1.23
N ASP A 66 7.84 1.61 -0.74
CA ASP A 66 8.65 2.58 -0.01
C ASP A 66 8.83 3.84 -0.89
N THR A 67 7.81 4.27 -1.62
CA THR A 67 7.81 5.47 -2.45
C THR A 67 8.01 6.69 -1.58
N GLU A 68 7.50 6.69 -0.34
CA GLU A 68 7.78 7.75 0.64
C GLU A 68 9.22 7.67 1.17
N GLN A 69 9.71 6.47 1.51
CA GLN A 69 11.11 6.25 1.89
C GLN A 69 12.09 6.59 0.75
N ARG A 70 11.72 6.28 -0.51
CA ARG A 70 12.49 6.54 -1.73
C ARG A 70 12.42 8.01 -2.14
N ARG A 71 11.29 8.69 -1.95
CA ARG A 71 11.18 10.15 -2.10
C ARG A 71 12.02 10.87 -1.05
N LYS A 72 11.96 10.45 0.22
CA LYS A 72 12.81 10.99 1.29
C LYS A 72 14.29 10.73 1.05
N ALA A 73 14.67 9.51 0.64
CA ALA A 73 16.04 9.19 0.27
C ALA A 73 16.52 10.04 -0.92
N THR A 74 15.70 10.19 -1.96
CA THR A 74 16.03 11.05 -3.12
C THR A 74 16.14 12.53 -2.74
N ALA A 75 15.26 13.02 -1.86
CA ALA A 75 15.31 14.40 -1.37
C ALA A 75 16.55 14.66 -0.50
N VAL A 76 16.91 13.70 0.37
CA VAL A 76 18.14 13.74 1.16
C VAL A 76 19.38 13.72 0.25
N ASP A 77 19.41 12.85 -0.76
CA ASP A 77 20.52 12.78 -1.73
C ASP A 77 20.64 14.05 -2.60
N ALA A 78 19.53 14.73 -2.89
CA ALA A 78 19.53 16.00 -3.60
C ALA A 78 20.11 17.13 -2.74
N LEU A 79 19.75 17.19 -1.44
CA LEU A 79 20.27 18.17 -0.50
C LEU A 79 21.77 17.98 -0.22
N ILE A 80 22.28 16.74 -0.24
CA ILE A 80 23.70 16.46 -0.02
C ILE A 80 24.57 16.92 -1.21
N ARG A 81 24.03 17.02 -2.44
CA ARG A 81 24.81 17.46 -3.62
C ARG A 81 25.06 18.97 -3.68
N GLU A 82 24.28 19.80 -3.00
CA GLU A 82 24.43 21.27 -3.06
C GLU A 82 25.57 21.81 -2.18
N ASP A 83 26.18 20.98 -1.32
CA ASP A 83 27.26 21.37 -0.40
C ASP A 83 28.69 21.05 -0.92
N ALA A 84 28.84 20.69 -2.20
CA ALA A 84 30.17 20.46 -2.78
C ALA A 84 30.84 21.81 -3.14
N PRO A 85 31.97 22.19 -2.52
CA PRO A 85 32.64 23.44 -2.86
C PRO A 85 33.16 23.35 -4.30
N ALA A 86 32.75 24.31 -5.13
CA ALA A 86 33.32 24.52 -6.45
C ALA A 86 34.83 24.76 -6.29
N SER A 87 35.64 23.82 -6.79
CA SER A 87 37.10 23.95 -6.88
C SER A 87 37.49 24.79 -8.08
#